data_AF-A0A7J2JFG7-F1
#
_entry.id   AF-A0A7J2JFG7-F1
#
_cell.length_a   1.000
_cell.length_b   1.000
_cell.length_c   1.000
_cell.angle_alpha   90.00
_cell.angle_beta   90.00
_cell.angle_gamma   90.00
#
_symmetry.space_group_name_H-M   'P 1'
#
loop_
_entity.id
_entity.type
_entity.pdbx_description
1 polymer ?
#
loop_
_entity_poly.entity_id
_entity_poly.type
_entity_poly.pdbx_seq_one_letter_code
_entity_poly.pdbx_strand_id
1 'polypeptide(L)'
;MRELKRAGLKPVLFLRPLIPGVVDDELEDIVEEARRAGAVGVVAGALRASTLILARMERAGVDTGEIRRRIRGKEGKFLSVNCSDLKRTVRILAEEKGLIFFNSACCACAYTAGVVCMGRCWEKGMCSRCPNRCWEKVEKN
;
A
#
# COMPACT_ATOMS: atom_id res chain seq x y z
N MET A 1 -5.58 -17.26 4.32
CA MET A 1 -5.08 -17.18 2.92
C MET A 1 -4.21 -18.37 2.51
N ARG A 2 -3.81 -19.26 3.44
CA ARG A 2 -2.93 -20.41 3.16
C ARG A 2 -3.45 -21.32 2.05
N GLU A 3 -4.75 -21.64 2.04
CA GLU A 3 -5.34 -22.47 0.98
C GLU A 3 -5.25 -21.83 -0.41
N LEU A 4 -5.45 -20.50 -0.51
CA LEU A 4 -5.27 -19.78 -1.78
C LEU A 4 -3.83 -19.91 -2.28
N LYS A 5 -2.86 -19.72 -1.37
CA LYS A 5 -1.45 -19.88 -1.69
C LYS A 5 -1.12 -21.30 -2.14
N ARG A 6 -1.66 -22.32 -1.46
CA ARG A 6 -1.49 -23.74 -1.82
C ARG A 6 -2.10 -24.06 -3.19
N ALA A 7 -3.21 -23.41 -3.54
CA ALA A 7 -3.84 -23.52 -4.87
C ALA A 7 -3.08 -22.74 -5.97
N GLY A 8 -1.89 -22.19 -5.68
CA GLY A 8 -1.08 -21.44 -6.65
C GLY A 8 -1.49 -19.98 -6.83
N LEU A 9 -2.47 -19.49 -6.07
CA LEU A 9 -2.83 -18.08 -6.06
C LEU A 9 -1.81 -17.27 -5.24
N LYS A 10 -1.79 -15.96 -5.49
CA LYS A 10 -0.85 -15.02 -4.87
C LYS A 10 -1.62 -14.01 -4.00
N PRO A 11 -2.09 -14.39 -2.81
CA PRO A 11 -2.85 -13.50 -1.94
C PRO A 11 -1.96 -12.35 -1.43
N VAL A 12 -2.46 -11.12 -1.50
CA VAL A 12 -1.72 -9.90 -1.14
C VAL A 12 -2.50 -9.14 -0.07
N LEU A 13 -1.83 -8.73 1.02
CA LEU A 13 -2.42 -7.86 2.03
C LEU A 13 -2.72 -6.49 1.40
N PHE A 14 -3.96 -6.04 1.53
CA PHE A 14 -4.37 -4.71 1.07
C PHE A 14 -4.40 -3.73 2.24
N LEU A 15 -3.23 -3.21 2.62
CA LEU A 15 -3.07 -2.28 3.75
C LEU A 15 -3.39 -0.85 3.32
N ARG A 16 -4.69 -0.56 3.21
CA ARG A 16 -5.21 0.75 2.80
C ARG A 16 -6.51 1.07 3.55
N PRO A 17 -6.70 2.31 4.05
CA PRO A 17 -5.71 3.39 4.07
C PRO A 17 -4.69 3.23 5.21
N LEU A 18 -3.48 3.73 5.01
CA LEU A 18 -2.59 4.12 6.11
C LEU A 18 -3.13 5.40 6.71
N ILE A 19 -3.41 5.37 8.01
CA ILE A 19 -3.97 6.48 8.78
C ILE A 19 -2.93 6.90 9.83
N PRO A 20 -2.22 8.01 9.61
CA PRO A 20 -1.21 8.51 10.55
C PRO A 20 -1.79 8.73 11.95
N GLY A 21 -1.07 8.30 12.97
CA GLY A 21 -1.49 8.38 14.37
C GLY A 21 -2.57 7.38 14.78
N VAL A 22 -2.95 6.44 13.90
CA VAL A 22 -3.92 5.38 14.22
C VAL A 22 -3.31 4.01 13.99
N VAL A 23 -2.74 3.76 12.80
CA VAL A 23 -2.28 2.43 12.40
C VAL A 23 -0.77 2.23 12.67
N ASP A 24 -0.08 3.29 13.07
CA ASP A 24 1.38 3.37 13.08
C ASP A 24 2.03 2.28 13.95
N ASP A 25 1.48 2.04 15.14
CA ASP A 25 2.01 1.08 16.12
C ASP A 25 1.61 -0.37 15.80
N GLU A 26 0.59 -0.59 14.98
CA GLU A 26 0.07 -1.93 14.62
C GLU A 26 0.65 -2.45 13.30
N LEU A 27 1.46 -1.66 12.59
CA LEU A 27 1.96 -2.01 11.25
C LEU A 27 2.72 -3.34 11.24
N GLU A 28 3.56 -3.58 12.24
CA GLU A 28 4.33 -4.83 12.30
C GLU A 28 3.41 -6.05 12.51
N ASP A 29 2.50 -5.96 13.47
CA ASP A 29 1.56 -7.04 13.79
C ASP A 29 0.67 -7.36 12.59
N ILE A 30 0.14 -6.35 11.91
CA ILE A 30 -0.69 -6.54 10.72
C ILE A 30 0.09 -7.26 9.61
N VAL A 31 1.35 -6.85 9.37
CA VAL A 31 2.18 -7.47 8.32
C VAL A 31 2.57 -8.90 8.71
N GLU A 32 2.93 -9.15 9.97
CA GLU A 32 3.27 -10.49 10.46
C GLU A 32 2.06 -11.43 10.43
N GLU A 33 0.88 -10.98 10.86
CA GLU A 33 -0.33 -11.79 10.80
C GLU A 33 -0.76 -12.07 9.36
N ALA A 34 -0.60 -11.12 8.43
CA ALA A 34 -0.81 -11.38 7.02
C ALA A 34 0.17 -12.43 6.46
N ARG A 35 1.45 -12.35 6.83
CA ARG A 35 2.47 -13.35 6.46
C ARG A 35 2.07 -14.73 6.98
N ARG A 36 1.74 -14.84 8.27
CA ARG A 36 1.28 -16.08 8.92
C ARG A 36 0.05 -16.63 8.21
N ALA A 37 -0.91 -15.77 7.87
CA ALA A 37 -2.14 -16.16 7.18
C ALA A 37 -1.91 -16.62 5.73
N GLY A 38 -0.71 -16.43 5.17
CA GLY A 38 -0.29 -16.93 3.86
C GLY A 38 -0.17 -15.88 2.77
N ALA A 39 -0.10 -14.59 3.10
CA ALA A 39 0.16 -13.53 2.12
C ALA A 39 1.53 -13.72 1.44
N VAL A 40 1.64 -13.24 0.20
CA VAL A 40 2.90 -13.21 -0.57
C VAL A 40 3.41 -11.78 -0.80
N GLY A 41 2.60 -10.78 -0.47
CA GLY A 41 2.97 -9.39 -0.60
C GLY A 41 2.01 -8.45 0.12
N VAL A 42 2.33 -7.15 0.07
CA VAL A 42 1.59 -6.08 0.72
C VAL A 42 1.43 -4.89 -0.21
N VAL A 43 0.22 -4.33 -0.30
CA VAL A 43 -0.06 -3.04 -0.93
C VAL A 43 -0.25 -2.01 0.17
N ALA A 44 0.56 -0.94 0.18
CA ALA A 44 0.43 0.15 1.14
C ALA A 44 -0.06 1.44 0.45
N GLY A 45 -1.11 2.05 0.97
CA GLY A 45 -1.72 3.23 0.36
C GLY A 45 -2.23 4.22 1.39
N ALA A 46 -1.91 5.50 1.18
CA ALA A 46 -2.25 6.58 2.08
C ALA A 46 -3.75 6.86 2.14
N LEU A 47 -4.21 7.38 3.28
CA LEU A 47 -5.51 8.01 3.42
C LEU A 47 -5.66 9.17 2.42
N ARG A 48 -6.84 9.25 1.82
CA ARG A 48 -7.33 10.48 1.16
C ARG A 48 -8.40 11.05 2.07
N ALA A 49 -8.15 12.24 2.59
CA ALA A 49 -9.05 12.89 3.54
C ALA A 49 -9.89 13.94 2.82
N SER A 50 -11.04 14.27 3.39
CA SER A 50 -11.82 15.45 3.05
C SER A 50 -12.27 16.09 4.37
N THR A 51 -12.76 17.32 4.35
CA THR A 51 -13.32 17.97 5.54
C THR A 51 -14.40 17.11 6.20
N LEU A 52 -15.27 16.48 5.38
CA LEU A 52 -16.30 15.57 5.87
C LEU A 52 -15.73 14.29 6.49
N ILE A 53 -14.68 13.70 5.91
CA ILE A 53 -14.03 12.50 6.47
C ILE A 53 -13.40 12.83 7.82
N LEU A 54 -12.64 13.92 7.91
CA LEU A 54 -11.98 14.35 9.15
C LEU A 54 -13.01 14.62 10.25
N ALA A 55 -14.08 15.35 9.94
CA ALA A 55 -15.16 15.63 10.91
C ALA A 55 -15.91 14.37 11.36
N ARG A 56 -15.97 13.32 10.54
CA ARG A 56 -16.55 12.02 10.95
C ARG A 56 -15.60 11.25 11.86
N MET A 57 -14.30 11.28 11.56
CA MET A 57 -13.27 10.65 12.39
C MET A 57 -13.23 11.28 13.79
N GLU A 58 -13.24 12.62 13.86
CA GLU A 58 -13.27 13.35 15.14
C GLU A 58 -14.51 13.04 15.97
N ARG A 59 -15.70 12.99 15.34
CA ARG A 59 -16.94 12.57 16.01
C ARG A 59 -16.92 11.13 16.50
N ALA A 60 -16.10 10.27 15.90
CA ALA A 60 -15.89 8.90 16.34
C ALA A 60 -14.78 8.79 17.42
N GLY A 61 -14.22 9.92 17.88
CA GLY A 61 -13.17 9.94 18.91
C GLY A 61 -11.76 9.70 18.39
N VAL A 62 -11.54 9.73 17.06
CA VAL A 62 -10.20 9.57 16.47
C VAL A 62 -9.47 10.91 16.48
N ASP A 63 -8.25 10.94 17.01
CA ASP A 63 -7.36 12.11 16.90
C ASP A 63 -6.90 12.27 15.43
N THR A 64 -7.28 13.39 14.82
CA THR A 64 -6.89 13.74 13.45
C THR A 64 -5.71 14.69 13.36
N GLY A 65 -5.10 15.06 14.49
CA GLY A 65 -4.01 16.05 14.55
C GLY A 65 -2.86 15.71 13.61
N GLU A 66 -2.40 14.45 13.63
CA GLU A 66 -1.32 13.99 12.75
C GLU A 66 -1.73 13.96 11.27
N ILE A 67 -2.99 13.58 10.99
CA ILE A 67 -3.54 13.60 9.64
C ILE A 67 -3.51 15.03 9.08
N ARG A 68 -4.00 16.00 9.88
CA ARG A 68 -4.06 17.42 9.52
C ARG A 68 -2.67 18.01 9.28
N ARG A 69 -1.68 17.68 10.13
CA ARG A 69 -0.27 18.09 9.95
C ARG A 69 0.34 17.60 8.63
N ARG A 70 -0.11 16.44 8.13
CA ARG A 70 0.44 15.79 6.92
C ARG A 70 -0.26 16.15 5.62
N ILE A 71 -1.36 16.91 5.67
CA ILE A 71 -2.05 17.37 4.47
C ILE A 71 -1.18 18.41 3.75
N ARG A 72 -0.90 18.18 2.47
CA ARG A 72 -0.22 19.14 1.59
C ARG A 72 -1.19 19.60 0.50
N GLY A 73 -1.44 20.90 0.41
CA GLY A 73 -2.25 21.51 -0.66
C GLY A 73 -3.36 22.43 -0.15
N LYS A 74 -3.94 23.21 -1.07
CA LYS A 74 -5.13 24.03 -0.80
C LYS A 74 -6.38 23.15 -0.75
N GLU A 75 -7.38 23.60 0.00
CA GLU A 75 -8.65 22.90 0.20
C GLU A 75 -9.33 22.52 -1.13
N GLY A 76 -9.82 21.28 -1.20
CA GLY A 76 -10.54 20.67 -2.32
C GLY A 76 -11.26 19.39 -1.86
N LYS A 77 -12.00 18.70 -2.74
CA LYS A 77 -12.84 17.54 -2.34
C LYS A 77 -12.05 16.38 -1.70
N PHE A 78 -10.80 16.16 -2.11
CA PHE A 78 -9.91 15.16 -1.52
C PHE A 78 -8.48 15.68 -1.36
N LEU A 79 -8.03 15.71 -0.13
CA LEU A 79 -6.70 16.11 0.32
C LEU A 79 -5.82 14.87 0.43
N SER A 80 -4.63 14.95 -0.17
CA SER A 80 -3.62 13.91 -0.05
C SER A 80 -2.93 14.02 1.30
N VAL A 81 -3.01 12.96 2.09
CA VAL A 81 -2.25 12.84 3.34
C VAL A 81 -0.87 12.29 3.01
N ASN A 82 0.20 12.96 3.44
CA ASN A 82 1.54 12.47 3.24
C ASN A 82 1.85 11.31 4.19
N CYS A 83 1.97 10.11 3.62
CA CYS A 83 2.38 8.88 4.32
C CYS A 83 3.64 8.25 3.68
N SER A 84 4.57 9.04 3.13
CA SER A 84 5.75 8.49 2.47
C SER A 84 6.67 7.71 3.42
N ASP A 85 6.78 8.20 4.65
CA ASP A 85 7.44 7.55 5.79
C ASP A 85 6.74 6.25 6.18
N LEU A 86 5.42 6.25 6.40
CA LEU A 86 4.67 5.05 6.76
C LEU A 86 4.76 3.98 5.67
N LYS A 87 4.68 4.37 4.39
CA LYS A 87 4.89 3.45 3.27
C LYS A 87 6.31 2.86 3.26
N ARG A 88 7.32 3.63 3.66
CA ARG A 88 8.70 3.14 3.80
C ARG A 88 8.79 2.15 4.95
N THR A 89 8.16 2.41 6.09
CA THR A 89 8.10 1.47 7.22
C THR A 89 7.44 0.16 6.79
N VAL A 90 6.27 0.21 6.13
CA VAL A 90 5.61 -1.00 5.62
C VAL A 90 6.48 -1.75 4.61
N ARG A 91 7.23 -1.03 3.78
CA ARG A 91 8.16 -1.67 2.84
C ARG A 91 9.24 -2.46 3.58
N ILE A 92 9.90 -1.84 4.56
CA ILE A 92 10.98 -2.48 5.34
C ILE A 92 10.42 -3.73 6.04
N LEU A 93 9.31 -3.58 6.78
CA LEU A 93 8.66 -4.69 7.48
C LEU A 93 8.25 -5.83 6.54
N ALA A 94 7.71 -5.50 5.36
CA ALA A 94 7.35 -6.51 4.38
C ALA A 94 8.58 -7.25 3.86
N GLU A 95 9.65 -6.54 3.49
CA GLU A 95 10.89 -7.11 2.96
C GLU A 95 11.59 -8.01 3.99
N GLU A 96 11.71 -7.56 5.24
CA GLU A 96 12.28 -8.35 6.35
C GLU A 96 11.52 -9.66 6.59
N LYS A 97 10.19 -9.62 6.40
CA LYS A 97 9.28 -10.76 6.57
C LYS A 97 9.14 -11.62 5.29
N GLY A 98 9.92 -11.32 4.25
CA GLY A 98 9.92 -12.06 2.98
C GLY A 98 8.69 -11.84 2.09
N LEU A 99 7.96 -10.75 2.31
CA LEU A 99 6.81 -10.35 1.51
C LEU A 99 7.21 -9.33 0.43
N ILE A 100 6.52 -9.37 -0.71
CA ILE A 100 6.74 -8.41 -1.79
C ILE A 100 5.97 -7.12 -1.52
N PHE A 101 6.67 -5.99 -1.48
CA PHE A 101 6.04 -4.68 -1.35
C PHE A 101 5.55 -4.11 -2.69
N PHE A 102 4.34 -3.57 -2.69
CA PHE A 102 3.72 -2.90 -3.83
C PHE A 102 3.26 -1.49 -3.47
N ASN A 103 3.70 -0.50 -4.27
CA ASN A 103 3.26 0.90 -4.12
C ASN A 103 1.78 1.14 -4.47
N SER A 104 1.18 0.23 -5.22
CA SER A 104 -0.18 0.37 -5.75
C SER A 104 -0.83 -0.98 -5.99
N ALA A 105 -2.17 -1.00 -5.94
CA ALA A 105 -2.99 -2.18 -6.22
C ALA A 105 -2.75 -2.71 -7.63
N CYS A 106 -2.65 -1.81 -8.62
CA CYS A 106 -2.41 -2.20 -10.01
C CYS A 106 -1.07 -2.92 -10.19
N CYS A 107 -0.03 -2.56 -9.42
CA CYS A 107 1.24 -3.25 -9.46
C CYS A 107 1.14 -4.68 -8.90
N ALA A 108 0.37 -4.86 -7.82
CA ALA A 108 0.10 -6.18 -7.28
C ALA A 108 -0.68 -7.03 -8.30
N CYS A 109 -1.74 -6.50 -8.91
CA CYS A 109 -2.52 -7.21 -9.93
C CYS A 109 -1.66 -7.63 -11.13
N ALA A 110 -0.77 -6.75 -11.61
CA ALA A 110 0.16 -7.09 -12.69
C ALA A 110 1.09 -8.25 -12.31
N TYR A 111 1.61 -8.25 -11.08
CA TYR A 111 2.42 -9.36 -10.55
C TYR A 111 1.62 -10.66 -10.39
N THR A 112 0.38 -10.58 -9.89
CA THR A 112 -0.45 -11.78 -9.70
C THR A 112 -0.80 -12.41 -11.03
N ALA A 113 -1.20 -11.60 -12.02
CA ALA A 113 -1.56 -12.03 -13.37
C ALA A 113 -0.35 -12.31 -14.28
N GLY A 114 0.86 -11.90 -13.90
CA GLY A 114 2.07 -12.08 -14.69
C GLY A 114 2.18 -11.17 -15.92
N VAL A 115 1.39 -10.10 -16.00
CA VAL A 115 1.32 -9.17 -17.14
C VAL A 115 2.10 -7.88 -16.90
N VAL A 116 2.29 -7.07 -17.93
CA VAL A 116 2.90 -5.73 -17.82
C VAL A 116 1.99 -4.79 -17.04
N CYS A 117 2.55 -3.98 -16.13
CA CYS A 117 1.80 -2.94 -15.44
C CYS A 117 1.43 -1.80 -16.42
N MET A 118 0.13 -1.58 -16.65
CA MET A 118 -0.40 -0.53 -17.54
C MET A 118 0.10 0.88 -17.17
N GLY A 119 0.37 1.14 -15.88
CA GLY A 119 0.83 2.44 -15.43
C GLY A 119 2.25 2.82 -15.89
N ARG A 120 3.02 1.86 -16.43
CA ARG A 120 4.44 2.02 -16.79
C ARG A 120 5.26 2.69 -15.69
N CYS A 121 5.00 2.31 -14.43
CA CYS A 121 5.56 3.00 -13.27
C CYS A 121 7.10 2.92 -13.19
N TRP A 122 7.76 2.01 -13.93
CA TRP A 122 9.21 1.92 -14.01
C TRP A 122 9.84 3.12 -14.74
N GLU A 123 9.10 3.79 -15.63
CA GLU A 123 9.54 5.03 -16.30
C GLU A 123 9.31 6.27 -15.43
N LYS A 124 8.36 6.21 -14.50
CA LYS A 124 7.85 7.37 -13.74
C LYS A 124 8.34 7.43 -12.28
N GLY A 125 9.28 6.55 -11.90
CA GLY A 125 9.83 6.51 -10.53
C GLY A 125 8.88 5.97 -9.44
N MET A 126 7.70 5.44 -9.79
CA MET A 126 6.74 4.88 -8.83
C MET A 126 6.83 3.35 -8.66
N CYS A 127 7.68 2.68 -9.46
CA CYS A 127 7.84 1.23 -9.44
C CYS A 127 8.44 0.74 -8.11
N SER A 128 7.88 -0.32 -7.53
CA SER A 128 8.47 -0.98 -6.34
C SER A 128 9.63 -1.92 -6.67
N ARG A 129 9.97 -2.10 -7.97
CA ARG A 129 10.94 -3.10 -8.48
C ARG A 129 10.63 -4.52 -8.03
N CYS A 130 9.34 -4.88 -8.03
CA CYS A 130 8.90 -6.23 -7.69
C CYS A 130 9.38 -7.28 -8.71
N PRO A 131 9.34 -8.58 -8.36
CA PRO A 131 9.79 -9.66 -9.24
C PRO A 131 9.03 -9.83 -10.57
N ASN A 132 7.99 -9.03 -10.84
CA ASN A 132 7.25 -9.10 -12.10
C ASN A 132 8.07 -8.60 -13.31
N ARG A 133 9.15 -7.82 -13.08
CA ARG A 133 10.08 -7.32 -14.12
C ARG A 133 9.38 -6.77 -15.37
N CYS A 134 8.47 -5.81 -15.17
CA CYS A 134 7.60 -5.32 -16.24
C CYS A 134 8.38 -4.78 -17.46
N TRP A 135 9.57 -4.22 -17.25
CA TRP A 135 10.44 -3.67 -18.30
C TRP A 135 10.99 -4.73 -19.27
N GLU A 136 11.10 -5.98 -18.83
CA GLU A 136 11.54 -7.11 -19.68
C GLU A 136 10.40 -7.68 -20.54
N LYS A 137 9.14 -7.36 -20.19
CA LYS A 137 7.94 -7.90 -20.81
C LYS A 137 7.34 -6.98 -21.88
N VAL A 138 7.95 -5.82 -22.10
CA VAL A 138 7.57 -4.93 -23.19
C VAL A 138 8.27 -5.42 -24.44
N GLU A 139 7.52 -5.77 -25.49
CA GLU A 139 8.10 -6.07 -26.79
C GLU A 139 8.93 -4.86 -27.25
N LYS A 140 10.18 -5.11 -27.63
CA LYS A 140 11.01 -4.12 -28.31
C LYS A 140 10.51 -4.05 -29.75
N ASN A 141 9.70 -3.05 -30.06
CA ASN A 141 9.50 -2.61 -31.44
C ASN A 141 10.78 -1.96 -31.97
#